data_AF-A0A526YIZ5-F1
#
_entry.id   AF-A0A526YIZ5-F1
#
_cell.length_a   1.000
_cell.length_b   1.000
_cell.length_c   1.000
_cell.angle_alpha   90.00
_cell.angle_beta   90.00
_cell.angle_gamma   90.00
#
_symmetry.space_group_name_H-M   'P 1'
#
loop_
_entity.id
_entity.type
_entity.pdbx_description
1 polymer ?
#
loop_
_entity_poly.entity_id
_entity_poly.type
_entity_poly.pdbx_seq_one_letter_code
_entity_poly.pdbx_strand_id
1 'polypeptide(L)' 'GELFKPLQQRGIELARQARDQAGDAAIAGCLSPLFGSYAPALTISFEDTLDIYRRIVAEQADGVDLFLCETMA' A
#
# COMPACT_ATOMS: atom_id res chain seq x y z
N GLY A 1 -3.58 12.14 5.23
CA GLY A 1 -3.12 13.55 5.24
C GLY A 1 -2.89 14.03 3.82
N GLU A 2 -2.52 15.30 3.64
CA GLU A 2 -2.31 15.94 2.33
C GLU A 2 -1.28 15.20 1.46
N LEU A 3 -0.26 14.61 2.08
CA LEU A 3 0.78 13.86 1.39
C LEU A 3 0.40 12.43 1.00
N PHE A 4 -0.74 11.90 1.45
CA PHE A 4 -1.10 10.49 1.22
C PHE A 4 -1.11 10.14 -0.28
N LYS A 5 -1.90 10.87 -1.06
CA LYS A 5 -2.06 10.62 -2.49
C LYS A 5 -0.77 10.93 -3.28
N PRO A 6 -0.10 12.08 -3.09
CA PRO A 6 1.18 12.35 -3.78
C PRO A 6 2.25 11.29 -3.51
N LEU A 7 2.33 10.76 -2.28
CA LEU A 7 3.31 9.72 -1.95
C LEU A 7 2.97 8.37 -2.59
N GLN A 8 1.70 7.97 -2.62
CA GLN A 8 1.28 6.73 -3.31
C GLN A 8 1.61 6.80 -4.80
N GLN A 9 1.24 7.92 -5.45
CA GLN A 9 1.53 8.15 -6.87
C GLN A 9 3.04 8.13 -7.15
N ARG A 10 3.82 8.82 -6.32
CA ARG A 10 5.28 8.86 -6.47
C ARG A 10 5.91 7.48 -6.30
N GLY A 11 5.41 6.65 -5.39
CA GLY A 11 5.87 5.26 -5.22
C GLY A 11 5.65 4.43 -6.48
N ILE A 12 4.47 4.52 -7.09
CA ILE A 12 4.11 3.81 -8.33
C ILE A 12 4.99 4.28 -9.49
N GLU A 13 5.21 5.59 -9.63
CA GLU A 13 6.09 6.14 -10.67
C GLU A 13 7.51 5.57 -10.59
N LEU A 14 8.08 5.55 -9.38
CA LEU A 14 9.43 5.02 -9.15
C LEU A 14 9.50 3.51 -9.43
N ALA A 15 8.49 2.73 -9.01
CA ALA A 15 8.43 1.30 -9.27
C ALA A 15 8.36 1.00 -10.77
N ARG A 16 7.57 1.77 -11.53
CA ARG A 16 7.49 1.65 -13.00
C ARG A 16 8.82 1.97 -13.66
N GLN A 17 9.47 3.07 -13.27
CA GLN A 17 10.78 3.44 -13.80
C GLN A 17 11.84 2.35 -13.53
N ALA A 18 11.81 1.73 -12.35
CA ALA A 18 12.71 0.64 -12.01
C ALA A 18 12.44 -0.61 -12.86
N ARG A 19 11.16 -0.99 -13.04
CA ARG A 19 10.77 -2.10 -13.91
C ARG A 19 11.22 -1.86 -15.35
N ASP A 20 10.97 -0.68 -15.90
CA ASP A 20 11.34 -0.34 -17.28
C ASP A 20 12.85 -0.45 -17.52
N GLN A 21 13.68 -0.28 -16.48
CA GLN A 21 15.13 -0.49 -16.52
C GLN A 21 15.55 -1.95 -16.29
N ALA A 22 14.81 -2.69 -15.45
CA ALA A 22 15.14 -4.07 -15.07
C ALA A 22 14.66 -5.13 -16.08
N GLY A 23 13.63 -4.83 -16.86
CA GLY A 23 13.01 -5.76 -17.81
C GLY A 23 11.72 -6.38 -17.27
N ASP A 24 11.54 -7.67 -17.48
CA ASP A 24 10.30 -8.39 -17.13
C ASP A 24 10.18 -8.60 -15.61
N ALA A 25 9.46 -7.72 -14.94
CA ALA A 25 9.17 -7.79 -13.52
C ALA A 25 7.75 -7.28 -13.21
N ALA A 26 7.09 -7.90 -12.24
CA ALA A 26 5.81 -7.45 -11.71
C ALA A 26 6.00 -6.43 -10.59
N ILE A 27 5.08 -5.46 -10.50
CA ILE A 27 5.02 -4.46 -9.44
C ILE A 27 3.96 -4.90 -8.43
N ALA A 28 4.34 -5.05 -7.16
CA ALA A 28 3.41 -5.36 -6.08
C ALA A 28 3.04 -4.09 -5.29
N GLY A 29 1.74 -3.86 -5.12
CA GLY A 29 1.20 -2.90 -4.17
C GLY A 29 1.32 -3.43 -2.74
N CYS A 30 1.85 -2.61 -1.84
CA CYS A 30 2.16 -3.02 -0.47
C CYS A 30 0.99 -2.68 0.47
N LEU A 31 0.47 -3.70 1.16
CA LEU A 31 -0.49 -3.56 2.25
C LEU A 31 0.19 -3.92 3.58
N SER A 32 0.95 -2.96 4.11
CA SER A 32 1.65 -3.10 5.38
C SER A 32 0.70 -3.21 6.59
N PRO A 33 1.17 -3.76 7.73
CA PRO A 33 0.46 -3.64 8.99
C PRO A 33 0.14 -2.16 9.31
N LEU A 34 -1.10 -1.89 9.69
CA LEU A 34 -1.50 -0.56 10.15
C LEU A 34 -1.04 -0.29 11.58
N PHE A 35 -0.96 1.00 11.91
CA PHE A 35 -0.64 1.48 13.26
C PHE A 35 -1.59 0.82 14.28
N GLY A 36 -1.03 0.03 15.20
CA GLY A 36 -1.79 -0.78 16.17
C GLY A 36 -1.43 -2.27 16.17
N SER A 37 -0.83 -2.79 15.10
CA SER A 37 -0.39 -4.20 15.04
C SER A 37 0.62 -4.59 16.13
N TYR A 38 1.44 -3.64 16.60
CA TYR A 38 2.44 -3.86 17.66
C TYR A 38 1.97 -3.47 19.07
N ALA A 39 0.81 -2.83 19.19
CA ALA A 39 0.29 -2.35 20.47
C ALA A 39 -1.22 -2.65 20.54
N PRO A 40 -1.64 -3.80 21.12
CA PRO A 40 -3.03 -4.24 21.14
C PRO A 40 -4.01 -3.19 21.70
N ALA A 41 -3.58 -2.36 22.64
CA ALA A 41 -4.38 -1.28 23.23
C ALA A 41 -4.62 -0.08 22.28
N LEU A 42 -3.92 -0.02 21.15
CA LEU A 42 -4.02 1.01 20.12
C LEU A 42 -4.61 0.47 18.80
N THR A 43 -5.16 -0.75 18.84
CA THR A 43 -5.86 -1.32 17.69
C THR A 43 -7.12 -0.50 17.40
N ILE A 44 -7.26 -0.10 16.14
CA ILE A 44 -8.47 0.55 15.64
C ILE A 44 -9.53 -0.51 15.31
N SER A 45 -10.77 -0.08 15.08
CA SER A 45 -11.84 -1.02 14.72
C SER A 45 -11.54 -1.73 13.40
N PHE A 46 -12.17 -2.88 13.19
CA PHE A 46 -12.11 -3.58 11.91
C PHE A 46 -12.59 -2.70 10.74
N GLU A 47 -13.63 -1.91 10.97
CA GLU A 47 -14.20 -1.02 9.95
C GLU A 47 -13.21 0.08 9.58
N ASP A 48 -12.57 0.72 10.56
CA ASP A 48 -11.54 1.74 10.32
C ASP A 48 -10.32 1.15 9.60
N THR A 49 -9.90 -0.06 9.99
CA THR A 49 -8.82 -0.81 9.36
C THR A 49 -9.13 -1.07 7.88
N LEU A 50 -10.32 -1.58 7.61
CA LEU A 50 -10.78 -1.90 6.27
C LEU A 50 -10.86 -0.65 5.39
N ASP A 51 -11.35 0.46 5.93
CA ASP A 51 -11.45 1.72 5.21
C ASP A 51 -10.08 2.33 4.88
N ILE A 52 -9.10 2.17 5.77
CA ILE A 52 -7.71 2.57 5.47
C ILE A 52 -7.15 1.70 4.34
N TYR A 53 -7.30 0.38 4.40
CA TYR A 53 -6.81 -0.50 3.34
C TYR A 53 -7.48 -0.22 1.99
N ARG A 54 -8.79 0.03 1.97
CA ARG A 54 -9.52 0.44 0.76
C ARG A 54 -8.94 1.70 0.14
N ARG A 55 -8.60 2.70 0.95
CA ARG A 55 -7.98 3.94 0.47
C ARG A 55 -6.60 3.70 -0.12
N ILE A 56 -5.80 2.80 0.47
CA ILE A 56 -4.48 2.43 -0.05
C ILE A 56 -4.65 1.72 -1.41
N VAL A 57 -5.52 0.71 -1.47
CA VAL A 57 -5.82 -0.03 -2.70
C VAL A 57 -6.32 0.90 -3.79
N ALA A 58 -7.21 1.84 -3.47
CA ALA A 58 -7.76 2.78 -4.46
C ALA A 58 -6.70 3.66 -5.14
N GLU A 59 -5.63 4.05 -4.41
CA GLU A 59 -4.55 4.84 -5.02
C GLU A 59 -3.51 3.97 -5.74
N GLN A 60 -3.39 2.68 -5.39
CA GLN A 60 -2.39 1.76 -5.95
C GLN A 60 -2.90 0.90 -7.12
N ALA A 61 -4.21 0.60 -7.20
CA ALA A 61 -4.76 -0.45 -8.06
C ALA A 61 -4.42 -0.28 -9.54
N ASP A 62 -4.43 0.95 -10.07
CA ASP A 62 -4.09 1.22 -11.47
C ASP A 62 -2.57 1.20 -11.74
N GLY A 63 -1.77 1.07 -10.67
CA GLY A 63 -0.33 1.20 -10.65
C GLY A 63 0.46 -0.09 -10.57
N VAL A 64 -0.20 -1.18 -10.14
CA VAL A 64 0.43 -2.42 -9.68
C VAL A 64 -0.21 -3.65 -10.33
N ASP A 65 0.56 -4.74 -10.43
CA ASP A 65 0.11 -5.98 -11.06
C ASP A 65 -0.54 -6.94 -10.04
N LEU A 66 -0.15 -6.83 -8.77
CA LEU A 66 -0.72 -7.58 -7.66
C LEU A 66 -0.64 -6.79 -6.35
N PHE A 67 -1.34 -7.27 -5.33
CA PHE A 67 -1.18 -6.78 -3.96
C PHE A 67 -0.48 -7.81 -3.09
N LEU A 68 0.47 -7.34 -2.29
CA LEU A 68 1.13 -8.11 -1.25
C LEU A 68 0.59 -7.65 0.11
N CYS A 69 -0.23 -8.51 0.72
CA CYS A 69 -0.56 -8.40 2.13
C CYS A 69 0.66 -8.82 2.94
N GLU A 70 1.30 -7.88 3.63
CA GLU A 70 2.47 -8.17 4.46
C GLU A 70 2.03 -8.78 5.80
N THR A 71 2.76 -8.55 6.89
CA THR A 71 2.45 -9.04 8.24
C THR A 71 1.10 -8.51 8.75
N MET A 72 0.00 -9.13 8.35
CA MET A 72 -1.34 -8.89 8.87
C MET A 72 -1.51 -9.67 10.18
N ALA A 73 -1.99 -8.99 11.23
CA ALA A 73 -2.24 -9.55 12.56
C ALA A 73 -3.74 -9.59 12.85
#